data_AF-A0A1H6KU26-F1
#
_entry.id   AF-A0A1H6KU26-F1
#
_cell.length_a   1.000
_cell.length_b   1.000
_cell.length_c   1.000
_cell.angle_alpha   90.00
_cell.angle_beta   90.00
_cell.angle_gamma   90.00
#
_symmetry.space_group_name_H-M   'P 1'
#
loop_
_entity.id
_entity.type
_entity.pdbx_description
1 polymer ?
#
loop_
_entity_poly.entity_id
_entity_poly.type
_entity_poly.pdbx_seq_one_letter_code
_entity_poly.pdbx_strand_id
1 'polypeptide(L)' 'MHGVTTEKAVKNQIASAKMEGLGFSKEAVELIKKYADNRLSHDKLIKIVAQKCAERS' A
#
# COMPACT_ATOMS: atom_id res chain seq x y z
N MET A 1 -19.49 3.04 -7.78
CA MET A 1 -19.01 2.48 -6.50
C MET A 1 -19.30 3.48 -5.38
N HIS A 2 -20.49 3.44 -4.78
CA HIS A 2 -20.84 4.30 -3.65
C HIS A 2 -20.52 3.57 -2.33
N GLY A 3 -19.73 4.19 -1.44
CA GLY A 3 -19.67 3.80 -0.02
C GLY A 3 -18.42 3.05 0.46
N VAL A 4 -17.37 2.89 -0.34
CA VAL A 4 -16.10 2.34 0.17
C VAL A 4 -15.14 3.48 0.46
N THR A 5 -14.85 3.72 1.74
CA THR A 5 -13.81 4.66 2.15
C THR A 5 -12.43 4.11 1.77
N THR A 6 -11.46 5.00 1.56
CA THR A 6 -10.06 4.62 1.35
C THR A 6 -9.57 3.62 2.40
N GLU A 7 -9.93 3.86 3.66
CA GLU A 7 -9.59 2.96 4.76
C GLU A 7 -10.18 1.55 4.59
N LYS A 8 -11.44 1.46 4.18
CA LYS A 8 -12.11 0.17 3.95
C LYS A 8 -11.51 -0.56 2.74
N ALA A 9 -11.20 0.17 1.67
CA ALA A 9 -10.52 -0.40 0.50
C ALA A 9 -9.15 -0.98 0.87
N VAL A 10 -8.33 -0.23 1.63
CA VAL A 10 -7.02 -0.70 2.09
C VAL A 10 -7.15 -1.92 3.02
N LYS A 11 -8.09 -1.91 3.96
CA LYS A 11 -8.32 -3.07 4.85
C LYS A 11 -8.71 -4.33 4.07
N ASN A 12 -9.58 -4.19 3.06
CA ASN A 12 -9.99 -5.32 2.23
C ASN A 12 -8.82 -5.90 1.42
N GLN A 13 -7.95 -5.04 0.87
CA GLN A 13 -6.75 -5.48 0.15
C GLN A 13 -5.77 -6.22 1.06
N ILE A 14 -5.54 -5.71 2.28
CA ILE A 14 -4.68 -6.38 3.28
C ILE A 14 -5.27 -7.74 3.67
N ALA A 15 -6.58 -7.82 3.88
CA ALA A 15 -7.26 -9.08 4.19
C ALA A 15 -7.12 -10.09 3.04
N SER A 16 -7.28 -9.65 1.79
CA SER A 16 -7.08 -10.48 0.60
C SER A 16 -5.66 -11.06 0.54
N ALA A 17 -4.65 -10.21 0.65
CA ALA A 17 -3.25 -10.65 0.62
C ALA A 17 -2.93 -11.61 1.78
N LYS A 18 -3.52 -11.40 2.96
CA LYS A 18 -3.36 -12.31 4.09
C LYS A 18 -3.95 -13.70 3.80
N MET A 19 -5.07 -13.78 3.08
CA MET A 19 -5.62 -15.07 2.65
C MET A 19 -4.69 -15.80 1.67
N GLU A 20 -3.88 -15.06 0.92
CA GLU A 20 -2.86 -15.60 0.01
C GLU A 20 -1.52 -15.89 0.71
N GLY A 21 -1.45 -15.75 2.04
CA GLY A 21 -0.23 -15.97 2.82
C GLY A 21 0.78 -14.82 2.75
N LEU A 22 0.40 -13.68 2.18
CA LEU A 22 1.23 -12.48 2.08
C LEU A 22 1.01 -11.55 3.27
N GLY A 23 2.10 -10.95 3.74
CA GLY A 23 2.09 -9.97 4.84
C GLY A 23 2.56 -8.60 4.38
N PHE A 24 1.84 -7.56 4.78
CA PHE A 24 2.30 -6.18 4.62
C PHE A 24 2.93 -5.67 5.91
N SER A 25 4.09 -5.01 5.79
CA SER A 25 4.67 -4.26 6.92
C SER A 25 3.79 -3.04 7.24
N LYS A 26 3.87 -2.55 8.48
CA LYS A 26 3.17 -1.32 8.89
C LYS A 26 3.55 -0.14 8.00
N GLU A 27 4.84 -0.04 7.65
CA GLU A 27 5.37 0.99 6.76
C GLU A 27 4.75 0.92 5.36
N ALA A 28 4.61 -0.28 4.78
CA ALA A 28 3.98 -0.47 3.48
C ALA A 28 2.51 -0.02 3.49
N VAL A 29 1.78 -0.36 4.56
CA VAL A 29 0.37 0.06 4.72
C VAL A 29 0.26 1.59 4.82
N GLU A 30 1.16 2.26 5.53
CA GLU A 30 1.16 3.73 5.62
C GLU A 30 1.46 4.41 4.28
N LEU A 31 2.39 3.87 3.49
CA LEU A 31 2.68 4.37 2.14
C LEU A 31 1.44 4.28 1.23
N ILE A 32 0.76 3.14 1.24
CA ILE A 32 -0.45 2.92 0.45
C ILE A 32 -1.58 3.86 0.90
N LYS A 33 -1.75 4.08 2.21
CA LYS A 33 -2.72 5.07 2.73
C LYS A 33 -2.41 6.48 2.24
N LYS A 34 -1.16 6.94 2.36
CA LYS A 34 -0.75 8.26 1.88
C LYS A 34 -0.98 8.42 0.38
N TYR A 35 -0.72 7.37 -0.40
CA TYR A 35 -1.00 7.36 -1.83
C TYR A 35 -2.50 7.47 -2.12
N ALA A 36 -3.33 6.65 -1.46
CA ALA A 36 -4.76 6.64 -1.69
C ALA A 36 -5.48 7.93 -1.21
N ASP A 37 -4.90 8.64 -0.24
CA ASP A 37 -5.37 9.96 0.20
C ASP A 37 -4.77 11.13 -0.63
N ASN A 38 -4.10 10.85 -1.76
CA ASN A 38 -3.41 11.82 -2.61
C ASN A 38 -2.31 12.65 -1.90
N ARG A 39 -1.81 12.18 -0.75
CA ARG A 39 -0.70 12.80 0.01
C ARG A 39 0.69 12.32 -0.45
N LEU A 40 0.72 11.36 -1.37
CA LEU A 40 1.92 10.81 -1.99
C LEU A 40 1.65 10.65 -3.49
N SER A 41 2.51 11.23 -4.33
CA SER A 41 2.39 11.05 -5.78
C SER A 41 2.75 9.63 -6.21
N HIS A 42 2.20 9.20 -7.34
CA HIS A 42 2.51 7.90 -7.94
C HIS A 42 4.02 7.71 -8.14
N ASP A 43 4.69 8.67 -8.78
CA ASP A 43 6.14 8.61 -9.04
C ASP A 43 6.96 8.47 -7.76
N LYS A 44 6.54 9.14 -6.67
CA LYS A 44 7.24 9.06 -5.38
C LYS A 44 7.02 7.70 -4.73
N LEU A 45 5.83 7.11 -4.84
CA LEU A 45 5.57 5.75 -4.39
C LEU A 45 6.46 4.74 -5.15
N ILE A 46 6.50 4.83 -6.48
CA ILE A 46 7.32 3.94 -7.32
C ILE A 46 8.81 4.04 -6.96
N LYS A 47 9.34 5.26 -6.78
CA LYS A 47 10.73 5.45 -6.37
C LYS A 47 11.04 4.79 -5.02
N ILE A 48 10.16 4.94 -4.02
CA ILE A 48 10.35 4.33 -2.69
C ILE A 48 10.35 2.80 -2.79
N VAL A 49 9.41 2.22 -3.54
CA VAL A 49 9.33 0.77 -3.73
C VAL A 49 10.56 0.24 -4.46
N ALA A 50 10.99 0.90 -5.53
CA ALA A 50 12.17 0.52 -6.30
C ALA A 50 13.45 0.53 -5.43
N GLN A 51 13.63 1.56 -4.59
CA GLN A 51 14.76 1.63 -3.66
C GLN A 51 14.76 0.46 -2.67
N LYS A 52 13.61 0.15 -2.05
CA LYS A 52 13.50 -0.98 -1.11
C LYS A 52 13.76 -2.34 -1.76
N CYS A 53 13.42 -2.50 -3.04
CA CYS A 53 13.75 -3.71 -3.79
C CYS A 53 15.26 -3.82 -4.07
N ALA A 54 15.91 -2.70 -4.42
CA ALA A 54 17.34 -2.66 -4.67
C ALA A 54 18.16 -2.95 -3.39
N GLU A 55 17.73 -2.45 -2.22
CA GLU A 55 18.40 -2.70 -0.92
C GLU A 55 18.36 -4.16 -0.46
N ARG A 56 17.46 -4.98 -1.03
CA ARG A 56 17.33 -6.41 -0.69
C ARG A 56 18.11 -7.33 -1.66
N SER A 57 18.72 -6.77 -2.70
CA SER A 57 19.50 -7.49 -3.72
C SER A 57 20.99 -7.40 -3.42
#